data_AF-A0A1Y5R7W4-F1
#
_entry.id   AF-A0A1Y5R7W4-F1
#
_cell.length_a   1.000
_cell.length_b   1.000
_cell.length_c   1.000
_cell.angle_alpha   90.00
_cell.angle_beta   90.00
_cell.angle_gamma   90.00
#
_symmetry.space_group_name_H-M   'P 1'
#
loop_
_entity.id
_entity.type
_entity.pdbx_description
1 polymer ?
#
loop_
_entity_poly.entity_id
_entity_poly.type
_entity_poly.pdbx_seq_one_letter_code
_entity_poly.pdbx_strand_id
1 'polypeptide(L)'
;MSGKRSIFEEVGETTPRREAPQGGMIDKGRGRARSAIRLWLMVLFALVALMIAVGGLTRLTDSGLSITEWKPLTGALPPLTTADWEAEFALYQAIPEFQVQNSWMQLEDFKAIYWWEWGHRQLGRVIGLVWAVGFLAFLALRKIPAGWTGRLVFIGALGGVQGAVGWWMVSSGLTGTMTDVASYRLATHLGLAFVILGFIAWYIFLLGREERELMQARRGKEAKLFGLATGWLHFAFLQILIGALVAGIDAGRSYTDWPLMGGQVLPPSIWLADLGWRNFFENPGLVQFIHRITGYLLLAFGIMVWMRGRRSANSATGAAFTAAFVALCGQVVLGIATVLYGAPWQVAIVHQVLAVLLWVLILRARFLSLYPLPQSIRRA
;
A
#
# COMPACT_ATOMS: atom_id res chain seq x y z
N MET A 1 -2.27 -46.91 -64.31
CA MET A 1 -1.26 -45.89 -64.65
C MET A 1 -0.96 -45.07 -63.40
N SER A 2 0.22 -45.27 -62.81
CA SER A 2 0.68 -44.55 -61.63
C SER A 2 1.29 -43.21 -62.07
N GLY A 3 0.62 -42.11 -61.78
CA GLY A 3 1.13 -40.77 -62.06
C GLY A 3 2.29 -40.45 -61.12
N LYS A 4 3.48 -40.22 -61.69
CA LYS A 4 4.67 -39.74 -60.97
C LYS A 4 4.31 -38.44 -60.24
N ARG A 5 4.37 -38.45 -58.90
CA ARG A 5 4.40 -37.21 -58.12
C ARG A 5 5.77 -36.55 -58.32
N SER A 6 5.78 -35.37 -58.93
CA SER A 6 6.97 -34.50 -58.96
C SER A 6 7.32 -34.10 -57.53
N ILE A 7 8.57 -34.33 -57.13
CA ILE A 7 9.12 -33.98 -55.81
C ILE A 7 9.79 -32.59 -55.84
N PHE A 8 9.94 -31.99 -57.02
CA PHE A 8 10.62 -30.72 -57.20
C PHE A 8 9.67 -29.70 -57.83
N GLU A 9 9.33 -28.67 -57.04
CA GLU A 9 8.65 -27.46 -57.49
C GLU A 9 9.74 -26.48 -57.96
N GLU A 10 9.79 -26.17 -59.26
CA GLU A 10 10.69 -25.13 -59.77
C GLU A 10 10.19 -23.77 -59.28
N VAL A 11 10.97 -23.13 -58.41
CA VAL A 11 10.68 -21.81 -57.86
C VAL A 11 11.05 -20.75 -58.89
N GLY A 12 10.18 -20.54 -59.89
CA GLY A 12 10.30 -19.44 -60.82
C GLY A 12 10.12 -18.08 -60.14
N GLU A 13 10.87 -17.06 -60.59
CA GLU A 13 10.86 -15.67 -60.11
C GLU A 13 9.48 -14.97 -60.15
N THR A 14 8.46 -15.63 -60.73
CA THR A 14 7.08 -15.16 -60.86
C THR A 14 6.09 -15.83 -59.89
N THR A 15 6.58 -16.48 -58.84
CA THR A 15 5.69 -16.96 -57.76
C THR A 15 5.26 -15.76 -56.90
N PRO A 16 3.95 -15.44 -56.76
CA PRO A 16 3.53 -14.34 -55.90
C PRO A 16 4.02 -14.62 -54.48
N ARG A 17 4.85 -13.71 -53.96
CA ARG A 17 5.44 -13.80 -52.63
C ARG A 17 4.31 -13.97 -51.63
N ARG A 18 4.13 -15.20 -51.11
CA ARG A 18 3.11 -15.53 -50.10
C ARG A 18 3.24 -14.50 -49.00
N GLU A 19 2.22 -13.65 -48.81
CA GLU A 19 2.25 -12.61 -47.79
C GLU A 19 2.60 -13.28 -46.46
N ALA A 20 3.67 -12.81 -45.83
CA ALA A 20 4.09 -13.35 -44.54
C ALA A 20 2.88 -13.23 -43.60
N PRO A 21 2.47 -14.31 -42.91
CA PRO A 21 1.29 -14.27 -42.06
C PRO A 21 1.45 -13.13 -41.06
N GLN A 22 0.57 -12.13 -41.15
CA GLN A 22 0.50 -11.05 -40.16
C GLN A 22 0.08 -11.67 -38.82
N GLY A 23 1.04 -12.01 -37.98
CA GLY A 23 0.80 -12.41 -36.60
C GLY A 23 0.08 -11.32 -35.82
N GLY A 24 -0.72 -11.68 -34.81
CA GLY A 24 -1.43 -10.72 -33.96
C GLY A 24 -2.85 -10.34 -34.40
N MET A 25 -3.39 -10.97 -35.45
CA MET A 25 -4.79 -10.78 -35.89
C MET A 25 -5.82 -11.13 -34.80
N ILE A 26 -5.51 -12.06 -33.89
CA ILE A 26 -6.36 -12.44 -32.74
C ILE A 26 -6.34 -11.38 -31.63
N ASP A 27 -5.28 -10.58 -31.53
CA ASP A 27 -5.08 -9.57 -30.49
C ASP A 27 -5.44 -8.14 -30.92
N LYS A 28 -5.80 -7.96 -32.20
CA LYS A 28 -6.22 -6.67 -32.78
C LYS A 28 -7.41 -6.11 -31.97
N GLY A 29 -7.18 -5.04 -31.22
CA GLY A 29 -8.18 -4.39 -30.34
C GLY A 29 -8.14 -4.79 -28.86
N ARG A 30 -7.58 -5.95 -28.50
CA ARG A 30 -7.47 -6.41 -27.09
C ARG A 30 -6.44 -5.61 -26.29
N GLY A 31 -5.39 -5.12 -26.95
CA GLY A 31 -4.36 -4.26 -26.32
C GLY A 31 -4.92 -2.95 -25.73
N ARG A 32 -5.92 -2.33 -26.38
CA ARG A 32 -6.52 -1.07 -25.90
C ARG A 32 -7.33 -1.26 -24.62
N ALA A 33 -8.07 -2.37 -24.52
CA ALA A 33 -8.81 -2.73 -23.30
C ALA A 33 -7.86 -3.04 -22.12
N ARG A 34 -6.76 -3.77 -22.39
CA ARG A 34 -5.73 -4.05 -21.39
C ARG A 34 -5.11 -2.77 -20.82
N SER A 35 -4.73 -1.83 -21.69
CA SER A 35 -4.17 -0.54 -21.28
C SER A 35 -5.18 0.30 -20.50
N ALA A 36 -6.47 0.27 -20.86
CA ALA A 36 -7.52 0.95 -20.11
C ALA A 36 -7.71 0.38 -18.70
N ILE A 37 -7.73 -0.95 -18.54
CA ILE A 37 -7.80 -1.59 -17.22
C ILE A 37 -6.55 -1.26 -16.39
N ARG A 38 -5.36 -1.25 -17.02
CA ARG A 38 -4.12 -0.86 -16.35
C ARG A 38 -4.19 0.58 -15.82
N LEU A 39 -4.66 1.51 -16.64
CA LEU A 39 -4.83 2.91 -16.25
C LEU A 39 -5.85 3.05 -15.11
N TRP A 40 -6.98 2.36 -15.20
CA TRP A 40 -7.97 2.35 -14.12
C TRP A 40 -7.40 1.79 -12.81
N LEU A 41 -6.60 0.72 -12.86
CA LEU A 41 -5.88 0.23 -11.68
C LEU A 41 -4.83 1.24 -11.17
N MET A 42 -4.16 2.00 -12.05
CA MET A 42 -3.26 3.08 -11.63
C MET A 42 -4.01 4.20 -10.91
N VAL A 43 -5.22 4.55 -11.36
CA VAL A 43 -6.09 5.51 -10.67
C VAL A 43 -6.47 4.98 -9.29
N LEU A 44 -6.94 3.72 -9.20
CA LEU A 44 -7.22 3.08 -7.91
C LEU A 44 -6.00 3.03 -7.00
N PHE A 45 -4.82 2.72 -7.55
CA PHE A 45 -3.56 2.73 -6.81
C PHE A 45 -3.28 4.10 -6.21
N ALA A 46 -3.37 5.16 -7.01
CA ALA A 46 -3.16 6.53 -6.55
C ALA A 46 -4.17 6.95 -5.48
N LEU A 47 -5.44 6.59 -5.65
CA LEU A 47 -6.48 6.86 -4.66
C LEU A 47 -6.25 6.11 -3.33
N VAL A 48 -5.84 4.84 -3.38
CA VAL A 48 -5.53 4.09 -2.15
C VAL A 48 -4.25 4.61 -1.49
N ALA A 49 -3.25 5.03 -2.25
CA ALA A 49 -2.05 5.68 -1.69
C ALA A 49 -2.42 7.01 -1.01
N LEU A 50 -3.30 7.80 -1.63
CA LEU A 50 -3.87 9.01 -1.04
C LEU A 50 -4.69 8.69 0.22
N MET A 51 -5.49 7.62 0.21
CA MET A 51 -6.25 7.15 1.37
C MET A 51 -5.35 6.84 2.55
N ILE A 52 -4.20 6.18 2.33
CA ILE A 52 -3.20 5.94 3.38
C ILE A 52 -2.67 7.27 3.93
N ALA A 53 -2.38 8.26 3.08
CA ALA A 53 -1.89 9.56 3.54
C ALA A 53 -2.96 10.32 4.34
N VAL A 54 -4.18 10.44 3.81
CA VAL A 54 -5.31 11.14 4.47
C VAL A 54 -5.72 10.43 5.76
N GLY A 55 -5.73 9.10 5.79
CA GLY A 55 -5.96 8.34 7.02
C GLY A 55 -4.86 8.53 8.06
N GLY A 56 -3.60 8.61 7.62
CA GLY A 56 -2.48 8.97 8.48
C GLY A 56 -2.63 10.37 9.09
N LEU A 57 -3.07 11.36 8.30
CA LEU A 57 -3.36 12.71 8.79
C LEU A 57 -4.52 12.71 9.79
N THR A 58 -5.64 12.07 9.45
CA THR A 58 -6.81 11.94 10.34
C THR A 58 -6.44 11.38 11.70
N ARG A 59 -5.49 10.43 11.74
CA ARG A 59 -4.95 9.90 12.98
C ARG A 59 -4.02 10.89 13.67
N LEU A 60 -3.08 11.48 12.94
CA LEU A 60 -2.04 12.36 13.52
C LEU A 60 -2.60 13.70 14.02
N THR A 61 -3.81 14.07 13.58
CA THR A 61 -4.60 15.22 14.05
C THR A 61 -5.70 14.82 15.03
N ASP A 62 -5.64 13.60 15.60
CA ASP A 62 -6.56 13.07 16.61
C ASP A 62 -8.04 13.25 16.21
N SER A 63 -8.32 13.01 14.93
CA SER A 63 -9.63 13.20 14.31
C SER A 63 -10.36 11.87 14.08
N GLY A 64 -9.78 10.75 14.48
CA GLY A 64 -10.26 9.40 14.11
C GLY A 64 -11.56 8.95 14.77
N LEU A 65 -12.09 9.72 15.74
CA LEU A 65 -13.29 9.42 16.51
C LEU A 65 -14.35 10.55 16.46
N SER A 66 -14.13 11.57 15.63
CA SER A 66 -15.05 12.71 15.47
C SER A 66 -16.43 12.33 14.90
N ILE A 67 -16.54 11.21 14.16
CA ILE A 67 -17.78 10.67 13.60
C ILE A 67 -18.09 9.32 14.25
N THR A 68 -18.94 9.35 15.28
CA THR A 68 -19.25 8.18 16.10
C THR A 68 -20.20 7.20 15.42
N GLU A 69 -20.99 7.67 14.45
CA GLU A 69 -21.98 6.84 13.77
C GLU A 69 -21.45 6.24 12.45
N TRP A 70 -21.88 5.01 12.17
CA TRP A 70 -21.60 4.34 10.90
C TRP A 70 -22.76 4.55 9.93
N LYS A 71 -22.65 5.59 9.09
CA LYS A 71 -23.61 5.92 8.02
C LYS A 71 -22.96 5.74 6.63
N PRO A 72 -22.94 4.52 6.05
CA PRO A 72 -22.26 4.25 4.77
C PRO A 72 -22.80 5.06 3.59
N LEU A 73 -24.13 5.21 3.52
CA LEU A 73 -24.82 5.85 2.41
C LEU A 73 -25.17 7.31 2.74
N THR A 74 -25.92 7.54 3.81
CA THR A 74 -26.40 8.89 4.20
C THR A 74 -25.29 9.82 4.68
N GLY A 75 -24.23 9.28 5.27
CA GLY A 75 -23.04 10.05 5.68
C GLY A 75 -22.14 10.50 4.52
N ALA A 76 -22.56 10.30 3.27
CA ALA A 76 -21.87 10.86 2.10
C ALA A 76 -22.13 12.37 1.93
N LEU A 77 -23.22 12.88 2.53
CA LEU A 77 -23.45 14.32 2.66
C LEU A 77 -22.91 14.76 4.03
N PRO A 78 -22.13 15.85 4.10
CA PRO A 78 -21.72 16.44 5.37
C PRO A 78 -22.91 17.16 6.04
N PRO A 79 -22.82 17.54 7.32
CA PRO A 79 -23.83 18.38 7.97
C PRO A 79 -24.00 19.71 7.20
N LEU A 80 -25.24 20.05 6.85
CA LEU A 80 -25.54 21.20 5.98
C LEU A 80 -26.16 22.38 6.75
N THR A 81 -26.80 22.12 7.87
CA THR A 81 -27.44 23.13 8.72
C THR A 81 -26.73 23.25 10.06
N THR A 82 -26.95 24.36 10.77
CA THR A 82 -26.43 24.54 12.14
C THR A 82 -26.93 23.44 13.07
N ALA A 83 -28.20 23.04 12.94
CA ALA A 83 -28.78 21.97 13.75
C ALA A 83 -28.10 20.61 13.51
N ASP A 84 -27.74 20.29 12.25
CA ASP A 84 -27.01 19.06 11.94
C ASP A 84 -25.62 19.06 12.58
N TRP A 85 -24.93 20.20 12.53
CA TRP A 85 -23.61 20.38 13.16
C TRP A 85 -23.68 20.24 14.68
N GLU A 86 -24.67 20.84 15.32
CA GLU A 86 -24.89 20.72 16.76
C GLU A 86 -25.22 19.28 17.17
N ALA A 87 -25.99 18.55 16.36
CA ALA A 87 -26.33 17.16 16.63
C ALA A 87 -25.08 16.24 16.57
N GLU A 88 -24.24 16.38 15.55
CA GLU A 88 -22.99 15.60 15.44
C GLU A 88 -22.00 16.00 16.54
N PHE A 89 -21.93 17.28 16.91
CA PHE A 89 -21.08 17.72 18.02
C PHE A 89 -21.58 17.18 19.37
N ALA A 90 -22.89 17.14 19.61
CA ALA A 90 -23.46 16.54 20.81
C ALA A 90 -23.11 15.04 20.94
N LEU A 91 -23.08 14.31 19.83
CA LEU A 91 -22.61 12.91 19.80
C LEU A 91 -21.13 12.81 20.17
N TYR A 92 -20.29 13.72 19.69
CA TYR A 92 -18.88 13.79 20.04
C TYR A 92 -18.66 14.14 21.52
N GLN A 93 -19.44 15.07 22.08
CA GLN A 93 -19.36 15.43 23.49
C GLN A 93 -19.66 14.28 24.46
N ALA A 94 -20.37 13.25 23.98
CA ALA A 94 -20.71 12.07 24.76
C ALA A 94 -19.57 11.05 24.89
N ILE A 95 -18.51 11.13 24.07
CA ILE A 95 -17.43 10.12 24.07
C ILE A 95 -16.26 10.49 24.99
N PRO A 96 -15.45 9.51 25.44
CA PRO A 96 -14.33 9.77 26.34
C PRO A 96 -13.26 10.73 25.78
N GLU A 97 -12.99 10.71 24.47
CA GLU A 97 -12.02 11.60 23.82
C GLU A 97 -12.36 13.08 24.09
N PHE A 98 -13.62 13.48 23.91
CA PHE A 98 -14.07 14.83 24.27
C PHE A 98 -13.96 15.09 25.77
N GLN A 99 -14.47 14.19 26.60
CA GLN A 99 -14.54 14.41 28.05
C GLN A 99 -13.15 14.52 28.71
N VAL A 100 -12.17 13.77 28.22
CA VAL A 100 -10.84 13.65 28.84
C VAL A 100 -9.81 14.57 28.17
N GLN A 101 -9.82 14.68 26.84
CA GLN A 101 -8.77 15.37 26.09
C GLN A 101 -9.26 16.67 25.45
N ASN A 102 -10.48 16.67 24.91
CA ASN A 102 -10.96 17.74 24.02
C ASN A 102 -12.09 18.59 24.61
N SER A 103 -12.25 18.63 25.94
CA SER A 103 -13.36 19.32 26.63
C SER A 103 -13.34 20.85 26.48
N TRP A 104 -12.22 21.38 25.99
CA TRP A 104 -12.04 22.78 25.65
C TRP A 104 -12.64 23.16 24.29
N MET A 105 -12.85 22.19 23.38
CA MET A 105 -13.27 22.44 22.01
C MET A 105 -14.67 23.06 21.93
N GLN A 106 -14.80 24.06 21.07
CA GLN A 106 -16.09 24.60 20.64
C GLN A 106 -16.48 23.97 19.28
N LEU A 107 -17.68 24.32 18.80
CA LEU A 107 -18.20 23.77 17.54
C LEU A 107 -17.26 23.99 16.34
N GLU A 108 -16.57 25.14 16.28
CA GLU A 108 -15.63 25.42 15.19
C GLU A 108 -14.36 24.56 15.26
N ASP A 109 -13.86 24.24 16.46
CA ASP A 109 -12.74 23.31 16.64
C ASP A 109 -13.14 21.89 16.24
N PHE A 110 -14.36 21.47 16.61
CA PHE A 110 -14.93 20.18 16.21
C PHE A 110 -15.06 20.04 14.69
N LYS A 111 -15.49 21.09 13.98
CA LYS A 111 -15.59 21.06 12.51
C LYS A 111 -14.26 20.71 11.85
N ALA A 112 -13.13 21.20 12.39
CA ALA A 112 -11.82 20.92 11.83
C ALA A 112 -11.47 19.42 11.85
N ILE A 113 -11.68 18.75 12.99
CA ILE A 113 -11.45 17.29 13.10
C ILE A 113 -12.50 16.49 12.31
N TYR A 114 -13.76 16.95 12.31
CA TYR A 114 -14.82 16.32 11.53
C TYR A 114 -14.51 16.29 10.03
N TRP A 115 -13.97 17.38 9.47
CA TRP A 115 -13.63 17.44 8.04
C TRP A 115 -12.52 16.45 7.65
N TRP A 116 -11.55 16.21 8.52
CA TRP A 116 -10.52 15.19 8.28
C TRP A 116 -11.13 13.80 8.22
N GLU A 117 -11.95 13.44 9.22
CA GLU A 117 -12.55 12.11 9.25
C GLU A 117 -13.58 11.91 8.14
N TRP A 118 -14.45 12.90 7.92
CA TRP A 118 -15.43 12.87 6.83
C TRP A 118 -14.73 12.75 5.48
N GLY A 119 -13.66 13.53 5.25
CA GLY A 119 -12.88 13.49 4.02
C GLY A 119 -12.22 12.12 3.79
N HIS A 120 -11.66 11.51 4.84
CA HIS A 120 -11.12 10.16 4.79
C HIS A 120 -12.20 9.11 4.47
N ARG A 121 -13.35 9.14 5.15
CA ARG A 121 -14.49 8.24 4.89
C ARG A 121 -15.04 8.42 3.47
N GLN A 122 -15.15 9.67 3.03
CA GLN A 122 -15.65 10.01 1.69
C GLN A 122 -14.69 9.54 0.59
N LEU A 123 -13.38 9.66 0.79
CA LEU A 123 -12.38 9.11 -0.12
C LEU A 123 -12.53 7.57 -0.24
N GLY A 124 -12.78 6.88 0.87
CA GLY A 124 -13.11 5.44 0.87
C GLY A 124 -14.32 5.10 -0.01
N ARG A 125 -15.40 5.91 0.08
CA ARG A 125 -16.59 5.75 -0.78
C ARG A 125 -16.27 5.99 -2.26
N VAL A 126 -15.49 7.03 -2.57
CA VAL A 126 -15.04 7.34 -3.93
C VAL A 126 -14.22 6.19 -4.51
N ILE A 127 -13.31 5.60 -3.75
CA ILE A 127 -12.54 4.42 -4.18
C ILE A 127 -13.47 3.26 -4.51
N GLY A 128 -14.45 2.97 -3.64
CA GLY A 128 -15.46 1.95 -3.88
C GLY A 128 -16.26 2.19 -5.17
N LEU A 129 -16.66 3.45 -5.42
CA LEU A 129 -17.38 3.84 -6.62
C LEU A 129 -16.52 3.73 -7.88
N VAL A 130 -15.28 4.23 -7.86
CA VAL A 130 -14.33 4.13 -8.98
C VAL A 130 -14.05 2.66 -9.31
N TRP A 131 -13.95 1.80 -8.29
CA TRP A 131 -13.83 0.37 -8.51
C TRP A 131 -15.09 -0.21 -9.13
N ALA A 132 -16.27 0.04 -8.55
CA ALA A 132 -17.53 -0.54 -9.02
C ALA A 132 -17.87 -0.12 -10.45
N VAL A 133 -17.82 1.18 -10.74
CA VAL A 133 -18.11 1.73 -12.07
C VAL A 133 -17.12 1.18 -13.10
N GLY A 134 -15.81 1.20 -12.79
CA GLY A 134 -14.80 0.67 -13.70
C GLY A 134 -14.98 -0.82 -13.98
N PHE A 135 -15.14 -1.62 -12.92
CA PHE A 135 -15.34 -3.07 -13.04
C PHE A 135 -16.59 -3.42 -13.85
N LEU A 136 -17.75 -2.83 -13.49
CA LEU A 136 -19.01 -3.09 -14.18
C LEU A 136 -18.98 -2.62 -15.64
N ALA A 137 -18.36 -1.48 -15.94
CA ALA A 137 -18.19 -1.01 -17.31
C ALA A 137 -17.35 -1.98 -18.14
N PHE A 138 -16.20 -2.45 -17.64
CA PHE A 138 -15.37 -3.42 -18.36
C PHE A 138 -16.07 -4.77 -18.52
N LEU A 139 -16.86 -5.19 -17.52
CA LEU A 139 -17.64 -6.42 -17.56
C LEU A 139 -18.76 -6.35 -18.60
N ALA A 140 -19.58 -5.30 -18.57
CA ALA A 140 -20.68 -5.09 -19.51
C ALA A 140 -20.18 -4.97 -20.97
N LEU A 141 -19.05 -4.29 -21.18
CA LEU A 141 -18.42 -4.16 -22.49
C LEU A 141 -17.65 -5.43 -22.93
N ARG A 142 -17.61 -6.48 -22.11
CA ARG A 142 -16.83 -7.72 -22.36
C ARG A 142 -15.36 -7.44 -22.68
N LYS A 143 -14.78 -6.43 -22.03
CA LYS A 143 -13.40 -5.96 -22.25
C LYS A 143 -12.38 -6.50 -21.25
N ILE A 144 -12.81 -7.34 -20.29
CA ILE A 144 -11.92 -7.97 -19.31
C ILE A 144 -11.16 -9.13 -19.99
N PRO A 145 -9.81 -9.14 -19.98
CA PRO A 145 -9.03 -10.24 -20.54
C PRO A 145 -9.30 -11.56 -19.79
N ALA A 146 -9.11 -12.69 -20.47
CA ALA A 146 -9.28 -14.01 -19.87
C ALA A 146 -8.40 -14.16 -18.60
N GLY A 147 -8.97 -14.73 -17.53
CA GLY A 147 -8.30 -14.90 -16.24
C GLY A 147 -8.18 -13.64 -15.38
N TRP A 148 -8.67 -12.48 -15.82
CA TRP A 148 -8.61 -11.24 -15.05
C TRP A 148 -9.85 -10.95 -14.20
N THR A 149 -11.02 -11.47 -14.54
CA THR A 149 -12.27 -11.20 -13.80
C THR A 149 -12.12 -11.51 -12.30
N GLY A 150 -11.64 -12.72 -11.95
CA GLY A 150 -11.44 -13.10 -10.55
C GLY A 150 -10.42 -12.22 -9.82
N ARG A 151 -9.37 -11.78 -10.51
CA ARG A 151 -8.35 -10.87 -9.94
C ARG A 151 -8.94 -9.49 -9.62
N LEU A 152 -9.78 -8.96 -10.50
CA LEU A 152 -10.42 -7.66 -10.31
C LEU A 152 -11.51 -7.71 -9.23
N VAL A 153 -12.27 -8.81 -9.16
CA VAL A 153 -13.22 -9.09 -8.07
C VAL A 153 -12.48 -9.20 -6.74
N PHE A 154 -11.33 -9.88 -6.71
CA PHE A 154 -10.51 -10.03 -5.51
C PHE A 154 -10.07 -8.69 -4.91
N ILE A 155 -9.66 -7.72 -5.75
CA ILE A 155 -9.36 -6.35 -5.27
C ILE A 155 -10.60 -5.70 -4.63
N GLY A 156 -11.77 -5.83 -5.26
CA GLY A 156 -13.02 -5.29 -4.70
C GLY A 156 -13.42 -5.94 -3.39
N ALA A 157 -13.29 -7.26 -3.29
CA ALA A 157 -13.54 -8.01 -2.07
C ALA A 157 -12.62 -7.56 -0.93
N LEU A 158 -11.31 -7.41 -1.20
CA LEU A 158 -10.38 -6.85 -0.23
C LEU A 158 -10.76 -5.41 0.17
N GLY A 159 -11.22 -4.58 -0.78
CA GLY A 159 -11.73 -3.23 -0.49
C GLY A 159 -12.96 -3.24 0.42
N GLY A 160 -13.88 -4.19 0.23
CA GLY A 160 -15.02 -4.40 1.13
C GLY A 160 -14.58 -4.80 2.55
N VAL A 161 -13.62 -5.75 2.64
CA VAL A 161 -13.01 -6.14 3.93
C VAL A 161 -12.29 -4.95 4.57
N GLN A 162 -11.58 -4.12 3.80
CA GLN A 162 -10.93 -2.90 4.29
C GLN A 162 -11.93 -1.95 4.95
N GLY A 163 -13.10 -1.75 4.33
CA GLY A 163 -14.18 -0.95 4.90
C GLY A 163 -14.72 -1.54 6.21
N ALA A 164 -14.94 -2.85 6.26
CA ALA A 164 -15.39 -3.55 7.47
C ALA A 164 -14.36 -3.47 8.61
N VAL A 165 -13.07 -3.65 8.30
CA VAL A 165 -11.97 -3.50 9.27
C VAL A 165 -11.86 -2.05 9.74
N GLY A 166 -12.09 -1.07 8.86
CA GLY A 166 -12.12 0.35 9.23
C GLY A 166 -13.24 0.68 10.23
N TRP A 167 -14.45 0.15 10.01
CA TRP A 167 -15.54 0.25 10.97
C TRP A 167 -15.19 -0.39 12.32
N TRP A 168 -14.65 -1.62 12.29
CA TRP A 168 -14.22 -2.34 13.50
C TRP A 168 -13.12 -1.59 14.26
N MET A 169 -12.24 -0.89 13.57
CA MET A 169 -11.21 -0.05 14.17
C MET A 169 -11.84 1.13 14.92
N VAL A 170 -12.69 1.93 14.25
CA VAL A 170 -13.34 3.09 14.88
C VAL A 170 -14.22 2.67 16.06
N SER A 171 -14.96 1.58 15.92
CA SER A 171 -15.86 1.10 16.98
C SER A 171 -15.13 0.74 18.29
N SER A 172 -13.80 0.57 18.27
CA SER A 172 -13.02 0.33 19.49
C SER A 172 -12.84 1.57 20.37
N GLY A 173 -12.75 2.76 19.76
CA GLY A 173 -12.55 4.01 20.48
C GLY A 173 -13.83 4.62 21.04
N LEU A 174 -15.00 4.04 20.72
CA LEU A 174 -16.31 4.54 21.15
C LEU A 174 -16.82 3.89 22.44
N THR A 175 -16.07 2.95 23.03
CA THR A 175 -16.51 2.17 24.18
C THR A 175 -15.50 2.19 25.31
N GLY A 176 -15.98 2.23 26.55
CA GLY A 176 -15.14 2.17 27.75
C GLY A 176 -14.42 3.48 28.03
N THR A 177 -13.13 3.41 28.38
CA THR A 177 -12.29 4.55 28.76
C THR A 177 -11.26 4.92 27.70
N MET A 178 -11.40 4.36 26.48
CA MET A 178 -10.45 4.60 25.39
C MET A 178 -10.66 5.99 24.80
N THR A 179 -9.58 6.74 24.64
CA THR A 179 -9.57 8.03 23.92
C THR A 179 -9.17 7.87 22.46
N ASP A 180 -8.67 6.70 22.08
CA ASP A 180 -8.10 6.42 20.77
C ASP A 180 -8.57 5.05 20.26
N VAL A 181 -8.39 4.81 18.95
CA VAL A 181 -8.60 3.48 18.38
C VAL A 181 -7.53 2.51 18.86
N ALA A 182 -7.92 1.26 19.11
CA ALA A 182 -6.97 0.23 19.54
C ALA A 182 -5.86 0.01 18.50
N SER A 183 -4.60 0.09 18.93
CA SER A 183 -3.40 0.09 18.08
C SER A 183 -3.30 -1.13 17.15
N TYR A 184 -3.69 -2.31 17.62
CA TYR A 184 -3.69 -3.53 16.81
C TYR A 184 -4.79 -3.51 15.72
N ARG A 185 -5.91 -2.81 15.93
CA ARG A 185 -6.96 -2.63 14.90
C ARG A 185 -6.49 -1.67 13.83
N LEU A 186 -5.83 -0.57 14.24
CA LEU A 186 -5.15 0.35 13.33
C LEU A 186 -4.09 -0.36 12.49
N ALA A 187 -3.23 -1.17 13.13
CA ALA A 187 -2.21 -1.94 12.42
C ALA A 187 -2.81 -2.94 11.43
N THR A 188 -3.92 -3.58 11.77
CA THR A 188 -4.66 -4.48 10.87
C THR A 188 -5.22 -3.71 9.67
N HIS A 189 -5.84 -2.55 9.90
CA HIS A 189 -6.41 -1.72 8.85
C HIS A 189 -5.33 -1.20 7.89
N LEU A 190 -4.25 -0.62 8.41
CA LEU A 190 -3.14 -0.13 7.59
C LEU A 190 -2.43 -1.29 6.86
N GLY A 191 -2.20 -2.41 7.53
CA GLY A 191 -1.61 -3.60 6.94
C GLY A 191 -2.41 -4.11 5.73
N LEU A 192 -3.73 -4.19 5.86
CA LEU A 192 -4.60 -4.60 4.76
C LEU A 192 -4.59 -3.58 3.61
N ALA A 193 -4.48 -2.28 3.88
CA ALA A 193 -4.30 -1.26 2.84
C ALA A 193 -3.01 -1.48 2.03
N PHE A 194 -1.89 -1.81 2.70
CA PHE A 194 -0.62 -2.15 2.03
C PHE A 194 -0.71 -3.45 1.21
N VAL A 195 -1.47 -4.44 1.68
CA VAL A 195 -1.77 -5.67 0.91
C VAL A 195 -2.54 -5.34 -0.36
N ILE A 196 -3.60 -4.52 -0.27
CA ILE A 196 -4.38 -4.06 -1.42
C ILE A 196 -3.49 -3.32 -2.42
N LEU A 197 -2.71 -2.33 -1.95
CA LEU A 197 -1.74 -1.62 -2.79
C LEU A 197 -0.75 -2.57 -3.46
N GLY A 198 -0.26 -3.57 -2.72
CA GLY A 198 0.67 -4.56 -3.24
C GLY A 198 0.09 -5.37 -4.40
N PHE A 199 -1.16 -5.83 -4.27
CA PHE A 199 -1.85 -6.53 -5.35
C PHE A 199 -2.15 -5.62 -6.54
N ILE A 200 -2.62 -4.40 -6.31
CA ILE A 200 -2.87 -3.43 -7.38
C ILE A 200 -1.57 -3.12 -8.14
N ALA A 201 -0.46 -2.82 -7.44
CA ALA A 201 0.84 -2.58 -8.06
C ALA A 201 1.32 -3.78 -8.88
N TRP A 202 1.21 -4.99 -8.33
CA TRP A 202 1.57 -6.22 -9.02
C TRP A 202 0.73 -6.43 -10.30
N TYR A 203 -0.57 -6.16 -10.23
CA TYR A 203 -1.48 -6.26 -11.37
C TYR A 203 -1.20 -5.19 -12.43
N ILE A 204 -0.86 -3.97 -12.02
CA ILE A 204 -0.39 -2.91 -12.94
C ILE A 204 0.87 -3.36 -13.69
N PHE A 205 1.81 -4.00 -13.00
CA PHE A 205 3.05 -4.50 -13.62
C PHE A 205 2.77 -5.65 -14.60
N LEU A 206 1.89 -6.59 -14.22
CA LEU A 206 1.46 -7.67 -15.11
C LEU A 206 0.76 -7.14 -16.35
N LEU A 207 -0.18 -6.18 -16.20
CA LEU A 207 -0.88 -5.58 -17.34
C LEU A 207 0.03 -4.73 -18.23
N GLY A 208 1.17 -4.26 -17.70
CA GLY A 208 2.12 -3.44 -18.42
C GLY A 208 2.94 -4.18 -19.49
N ARG A 209 2.85 -5.51 -19.55
CA ARG A 209 3.53 -6.35 -20.55
C ARG A 209 2.54 -7.37 -21.11
N GLU A 210 2.76 -7.86 -22.32
CA GLU A 210 1.92 -8.92 -22.87
C GLU A 210 2.19 -10.26 -22.18
N GLU A 211 1.20 -11.15 -22.15
CA GLU A 211 1.33 -12.45 -21.47
C GLU A 211 2.43 -13.32 -22.10
N ARG A 212 2.55 -13.30 -23.43
CA ARG A 212 3.64 -13.96 -24.16
C ARG A 212 5.01 -13.47 -23.71
N GLU A 213 5.19 -12.15 -23.57
CA GLU A 213 6.44 -11.56 -23.12
C GLU A 213 6.78 -11.97 -21.69
N LEU A 214 5.78 -12.01 -20.79
CA LEU A 214 5.95 -12.45 -19.43
C LEU A 214 6.34 -13.93 -19.36
N MET A 215 5.71 -14.79 -20.16
CA MET A 215 6.07 -16.21 -20.26
C MET A 215 7.50 -16.42 -20.74
N GLN A 216 7.95 -15.63 -21.73
CA GLN A 216 9.33 -15.66 -22.21
C GLN A 216 10.31 -15.15 -21.14
N ALA A 217 10.00 -14.02 -20.49
CA ALA A 217 10.84 -13.42 -19.46
C ALA A 217 11.07 -14.34 -18.26
N ARG A 218 10.09 -15.19 -17.90
CA ARG A 218 10.24 -16.17 -16.81
C ARG A 218 11.39 -17.14 -17.02
N ARG A 219 11.83 -17.38 -18.25
CA ARG A 219 13.00 -18.25 -18.54
C ARG A 219 14.31 -17.63 -18.05
N GLY A 220 14.38 -16.30 -18.00
CA GLY A 220 15.51 -15.55 -17.45
C GLY A 220 15.38 -15.24 -15.96
N LYS A 221 14.41 -15.82 -15.24
CA LYS A 221 14.14 -15.52 -13.83
C LYS A 221 15.41 -15.64 -12.98
N GLU A 222 15.68 -14.59 -12.20
CA GLU A 222 16.74 -14.59 -11.20
C GLU A 222 16.21 -15.12 -9.86
N ALA A 223 16.12 -16.45 -9.74
CA ALA A 223 15.38 -17.10 -8.64
C ALA A 223 15.86 -16.71 -7.25
N LYS A 224 17.18 -16.58 -7.05
CA LYS A 224 17.76 -16.13 -5.77
C LYS A 224 17.36 -14.69 -5.43
N LEU A 225 17.43 -13.77 -6.41
CA LEU A 225 17.04 -12.38 -6.21
C LEU A 225 15.53 -12.25 -5.95
N PHE A 226 14.71 -13.05 -6.64
CA PHE A 226 13.28 -13.12 -6.37
C PHE A 226 12.98 -13.58 -4.93
N GLY A 227 13.69 -14.59 -4.44
CA GLY A 227 13.58 -15.07 -3.06
C GLY A 227 13.99 -13.98 -2.05
N LEU A 228 15.14 -13.34 -2.28
CA LEU A 228 15.63 -12.24 -1.43
C LEU A 228 14.67 -11.04 -1.41
N ALA A 229 14.17 -10.60 -2.57
CA ALA A 229 13.19 -9.52 -2.65
C ALA A 229 11.85 -9.91 -2.02
N THR A 230 11.47 -11.20 -2.06
CA THR A 230 10.30 -11.70 -1.34
C THR A 230 10.51 -11.63 0.17
N GLY A 231 11.66 -12.06 0.68
CA GLY A 231 12.00 -11.90 2.10
C GLY A 231 12.00 -10.43 2.51
N TRP A 232 12.55 -9.55 1.67
CA TRP A 232 12.60 -8.11 1.93
C TRP A 232 11.20 -7.49 1.98
N LEU A 233 10.32 -7.91 1.09
CA LEU A 233 8.92 -7.50 1.10
C LEU A 233 8.23 -7.89 2.42
N HIS A 234 8.34 -9.15 2.87
CA HIS A 234 7.71 -9.59 4.11
C HIS A 234 8.30 -8.89 5.34
N PHE A 235 9.62 -8.66 5.34
CA PHE A 235 10.27 -7.97 6.45
C PHE A 235 9.88 -6.49 6.51
N ALA A 236 9.80 -5.81 5.36
CA ALA A 236 9.27 -4.45 5.28
C ALA A 236 7.79 -4.39 5.70
N PHE A 237 6.98 -5.40 5.35
CA PHE A 237 5.59 -5.51 5.80
C PHE A 237 5.50 -5.59 7.32
N LEU A 238 6.31 -6.45 7.95
CA LEU A 238 6.39 -6.56 9.40
C LEU A 238 6.77 -5.21 10.05
N GLN A 239 7.76 -4.51 9.49
CA GLN A 239 8.16 -3.18 9.97
C GLN A 239 7.02 -2.16 9.87
N ILE A 240 6.22 -2.21 8.79
CA ILE A 240 5.03 -1.35 8.62
C ILE A 240 3.99 -1.65 9.70
N LEU A 241 3.71 -2.93 10.00
CA LEU A 241 2.78 -3.31 11.06
C LEU A 241 3.24 -2.81 12.43
N ILE A 242 4.53 -2.98 12.75
CA ILE A 242 5.09 -2.48 14.01
C ILE A 242 5.06 -0.94 14.06
N GLY A 243 5.33 -0.27 12.92
CA GLY A 243 5.20 1.18 12.81
C GLY A 243 3.77 1.67 13.04
N ALA A 244 2.78 0.91 12.56
CA ALA A 244 1.37 1.19 12.84
C ALA A 244 1.01 1.04 14.32
N LEU A 245 1.65 0.11 15.04
CA LEU A 245 1.50 0.00 16.50
C LEU A 245 2.11 1.22 17.21
N VAL A 246 3.33 1.65 16.84
CA VAL A 246 3.96 2.87 17.38
C VAL A 246 3.06 4.09 17.16
N ALA A 247 2.53 4.23 15.95
CA ALA A 247 1.62 5.30 15.60
C ALA A 247 0.23 5.10 16.22
N GLY A 248 -0.14 3.94 16.74
CA GLY A 248 -1.46 3.74 17.37
C GLY A 248 -1.51 4.18 18.82
N ILE A 249 -0.35 4.33 19.48
CA ILE A 249 -0.24 4.67 20.92
C ILE A 249 0.63 5.90 21.17
N ASP A 250 0.87 6.72 20.13
CA ASP A 250 1.76 7.89 20.19
C ASP A 250 3.17 7.66 20.73
N ALA A 251 3.70 6.43 20.61
CA ALA A 251 5.00 6.09 21.17
C ALA A 251 6.15 6.91 20.57
N GLY A 252 5.96 7.46 19.36
CA GLY A 252 6.91 8.38 18.73
C GLY A 252 7.12 9.70 19.50
N ARG A 253 6.20 10.07 20.40
CA ARG A 253 6.26 11.29 21.22
C ARG A 253 6.89 11.07 22.60
N SER A 254 7.08 9.82 23.04
CA SER A 254 7.52 9.49 24.40
C SER A 254 9.04 9.51 24.58
N TYR A 255 9.79 8.93 23.65
CA TYR A 255 11.26 8.93 23.66
C TYR A 255 11.78 9.60 22.39
N THR A 256 12.19 10.86 22.50
CA THR A 256 12.55 11.73 21.36
C THR A 256 14.05 11.88 21.14
N ASP A 257 14.87 11.10 21.85
CA ASP A 257 16.31 10.98 21.63
C ASP A 257 16.65 9.80 20.70
N TRP A 258 17.85 9.87 20.10
CA TRP A 258 18.43 8.84 19.24
C TRP A 258 19.97 8.92 19.30
N PRO A 259 20.71 7.80 19.34
CA PRO A 259 20.25 6.40 19.25
C PRO A 259 19.68 5.84 20.56
N LEU A 260 19.84 6.56 21.67
CA LEU A 260 19.30 6.22 22.98
C LEU A 260 17.78 6.43 23.04
N MET A 261 17.15 5.96 24.11
CA MET A 261 15.75 6.13 24.46
C MET A 261 15.65 6.53 25.94
N GLY A 262 15.45 7.83 26.18
CA GLY A 262 15.49 8.41 27.52
C GLY A 262 16.89 8.34 28.16
N GLY A 263 17.95 8.54 27.36
CA GLY A 263 19.34 8.51 27.82
C GLY A 263 19.91 7.10 28.05
N GLN A 264 19.16 6.04 27.70
CA GLN A 264 19.56 4.64 27.88
C GLN A 264 19.36 3.84 26.59
N VAL A 265 20.02 2.68 26.44
CA VAL A 265 19.80 1.79 25.28
C VAL A 265 18.44 1.09 25.37
N LEU A 266 18.09 0.61 26.58
CA LEU A 266 16.77 0.10 26.89
C LEU A 266 15.97 1.23 27.56
N PRO A 267 14.75 1.54 27.11
CA PRO A 267 13.97 2.60 27.74
C PRO A 267 13.68 2.25 29.22
N PRO A 268 13.71 3.24 30.14
CA PRO A 268 13.51 3.02 31.58
C PRO A 268 12.20 2.30 31.94
N SER A 269 11.16 2.45 31.11
CA SER A 269 9.82 1.86 31.32
C SER A 269 9.49 0.79 30.28
N ILE A 270 10.50 0.00 29.86
CA ILE A 270 10.33 -1.06 28.85
C ILE A 270 9.32 -2.14 29.25
N TRP A 271 9.01 -2.29 30.54
CA TRP A 271 8.04 -3.26 31.02
C TRP A 271 7.18 -2.70 32.14
N LEU A 272 5.87 -2.75 31.96
CA LEU A 272 4.87 -2.40 32.96
C LEU A 272 4.15 -3.67 33.40
N ALA A 273 4.24 -4.02 34.69
CA ALA A 273 3.79 -5.32 35.19
C ALA A 273 2.27 -5.52 35.04
N ASP A 274 1.50 -4.45 35.18
CA ASP A 274 0.04 -4.39 35.02
C ASP A 274 -0.42 -4.67 33.58
N LEU A 275 0.40 -4.35 32.57
CA LEU A 275 0.09 -4.65 31.17
C LEU A 275 0.37 -6.11 30.78
N GLY A 276 1.31 -6.79 31.45
CA GLY A 276 1.69 -8.16 31.11
C GLY A 276 2.07 -8.32 29.63
N TRP A 277 1.43 -9.24 28.90
CA TRP A 277 1.69 -9.42 27.47
C TRP A 277 1.25 -8.24 26.59
N ARG A 278 0.37 -7.36 27.09
CA ARG A 278 -0.08 -6.16 26.36
C ARG A 278 1.06 -5.15 26.17
N ASN A 279 2.17 -5.25 26.90
CA ASN A 279 3.35 -4.41 26.68
C ASN A 279 3.81 -4.44 25.20
N PHE A 280 3.62 -5.55 24.48
CA PHE A 280 4.00 -5.66 23.06
C PHE A 280 3.12 -4.83 22.10
N PHE A 281 2.00 -4.27 22.56
CA PHE A 281 1.05 -3.51 21.75
C PHE A 281 0.70 -2.15 22.34
N GLU A 282 0.89 -1.97 23.65
CA GLU A 282 0.37 -0.83 24.41
C GLU A 282 1.43 -0.11 25.24
N ASN A 283 2.62 -0.68 25.44
CA ASN A 283 3.71 0.01 26.14
C ASN A 283 4.51 0.88 25.15
N PRO A 284 4.52 2.22 25.30
CA PRO A 284 5.22 3.09 24.36
C PRO A 284 6.72 2.80 24.24
N GLY A 285 7.39 2.50 25.36
CA GLY A 285 8.81 2.19 25.38
C GLY A 285 9.15 0.90 24.66
N LEU A 286 8.44 -0.19 24.97
CA LEU A 286 8.71 -1.50 24.35
C LEU A 286 8.39 -1.49 22.85
N VAL A 287 7.22 -0.97 22.47
CA VAL A 287 6.77 -0.96 21.07
C VAL A 287 7.71 -0.11 20.22
N GLN A 288 8.11 1.08 20.69
CA GLN A 288 9.05 1.94 19.98
C GLN A 288 10.46 1.31 19.91
N PHE A 289 10.92 0.66 20.99
CA PHE A 289 12.19 -0.05 20.99
C PHE A 289 12.19 -1.19 19.94
N ILE A 290 11.16 -2.03 19.92
CA ILE A 290 11.00 -3.11 18.93
C ILE A 290 10.99 -2.55 17.51
N HIS A 291 10.27 -1.44 17.27
CA HIS A 291 10.23 -0.77 15.97
C HIS A 291 11.62 -0.31 15.52
N ARG A 292 12.40 0.32 16.40
CA ARG A 292 13.77 0.79 16.10
C ARG A 292 14.70 -0.38 15.77
N ILE A 293 14.74 -1.40 16.63
CA ILE A 293 15.61 -2.57 16.45
C ILE A 293 15.25 -3.32 15.16
N THR A 294 13.96 -3.52 14.91
CA THR A 294 13.49 -4.19 13.69
C THR A 294 13.80 -3.34 12.45
N GLY A 295 13.75 -2.02 12.56
CA GLY A 295 14.19 -1.09 11.52
C GLY A 295 15.69 -1.21 11.20
N TYR A 296 16.56 -1.33 12.21
CA TYR A 296 18.00 -1.57 11.99
C TYR A 296 18.28 -2.93 11.35
N LEU A 297 17.58 -3.97 11.79
CA LEU A 297 17.69 -5.30 11.19
C LEU A 297 17.20 -5.30 9.73
N LEU A 298 16.12 -4.58 9.43
CA LEU A 298 15.63 -4.37 8.07
C LEU A 298 16.64 -3.61 7.22
N LEU A 299 17.33 -2.60 7.77
CA LEU A 299 18.42 -1.90 7.08
C LEU A 299 19.58 -2.84 6.77
N ALA A 300 20.06 -3.61 7.75
CA ALA A 300 21.14 -4.58 7.55
C ALA A 300 20.78 -5.63 6.49
N PHE A 301 19.54 -6.16 6.55
CA PHE A 301 19.03 -7.09 5.54
C PHE A 301 18.92 -6.41 4.16
N GLY A 302 18.43 -5.17 4.11
CA GLY A 302 18.33 -4.36 2.90
C GLY A 302 19.68 -4.10 2.23
N ILE A 303 20.75 -3.83 3.01
CA ILE A 303 22.12 -3.71 2.51
C ILE A 303 22.54 -5.01 1.81
N MET A 304 22.35 -6.16 2.48
CA MET A 304 22.70 -7.47 1.91
C MET A 304 21.93 -7.74 0.61
N VAL A 305 20.62 -7.52 0.61
CA VAL A 305 19.77 -7.74 -0.56
C VAL A 305 20.17 -6.80 -1.71
N TRP A 306 20.45 -5.53 -1.41
CA TRP A 306 20.92 -4.55 -2.39
C TRP A 306 22.28 -4.92 -2.98
N MET A 307 23.26 -5.31 -2.16
CA MET A 307 24.59 -5.72 -2.63
C MET A 307 24.53 -6.90 -3.60
N ARG A 308 23.59 -7.83 -3.38
CA ARG A 308 23.33 -8.95 -4.31
C ARG A 308 22.55 -8.49 -5.54
N GLY A 309 21.50 -7.68 -5.35
CA GLY A 309 20.62 -7.22 -6.42
C GLY A 309 21.28 -6.28 -7.42
N ARG A 310 22.15 -5.35 -6.97
CA ARG A 310 22.87 -4.41 -7.84
C ARG A 310 23.86 -5.08 -8.80
N ARG A 311 24.21 -6.35 -8.54
CA ARG A 311 25.08 -7.19 -9.37
C ARG A 311 24.30 -8.07 -10.34
N SER A 312 22.98 -7.90 -10.44
CA SER A 312 22.17 -8.56 -11.46
C SER A 312 22.76 -8.32 -12.85
N ALA A 313 22.80 -9.37 -13.69
CA ALA A 313 23.15 -9.22 -15.10
C ALA A 313 22.12 -8.32 -15.83
N ASN A 314 20.91 -8.21 -15.28
CA ASN A 314 19.90 -7.30 -15.77
C ASN A 314 20.01 -5.92 -15.11
N SER A 315 20.41 -4.92 -15.91
CA SER A 315 20.63 -3.55 -15.44
C SER A 315 19.36 -2.90 -14.90
N ALA A 316 18.19 -3.21 -15.46
CA ALA A 316 16.91 -2.72 -14.93
C ALA A 316 16.57 -3.37 -13.58
N THR A 317 16.84 -4.66 -13.40
CA THR A 317 16.71 -5.32 -12.09
C THR A 317 17.66 -4.71 -11.08
N GLY A 318 18.95 -4.55 -11.42
CA GLY A 318 19.96 -3.96 -10.53
C GLY A 318 19.63 -2.51 -10.14
N ALA A 319 19.12 -1.70 -11.08
CA ALA A 319 18.64 -0.36 -10.82
C ALA A 319 17.43 -0.35 -9.88
N ALA A 320 16.49 -1.30 -10.01
CA ALA A 320 15.33 -1.40 -9.14
C ALA A 320 15.70 -1.75 -7.69
N PHE A 321 16.65 -2.67 -7.48
CA PHE A 321 17.20 -2.94 -6.14
C PHE A 321 17.89 -1.72 -5.55
N THR A 322 18.62 -0.96 -6.38
CA THR A 322 19.29 0.27 -5.93
C THR A 322 18.28 1.36 -5.55
N ALA A 323 17.23 1.57 -6.35
CA ALA A 323 16.17 2.52 -6.04
C ALA A 323 15.44 2.16 -4.73
N ALA A 324 15.09 0.87 -4.55
CA ALA A 324 14.47 0.39 -3.30
C ALA A 324 15.38 0.62 -2.08
N PHE A 325 16.69 0.41 -2.23
CA PHE A 325 17.65 0.63 -1.16
C PHE A 325 17.81 2.11 -0.80
N VAL A 326 17.88 3.00 -1.79
CA VAL A 326 17.91 4.45 -1.57
C VAL A 326 16.66 4.91 -0.82
N ALA A 327 15.48 4.41 -1.20
CA ALA A 327 14.25 4.69 -0.48
C ALA A 327 14.27 4.16 0.96
N LEU A 328 14.87 2.98 1.21
CA LEU A 328 15.05 2.45 2.58
C LEU A 328 15.98 3.34 3.42
N CYS A 329 17.06 3.86 2.85
CA CYS A 329 17.93 4.83 3.54
C CYS A 329 17.14 6.10 3.89
N GLY A 330 16.37 6.65 2.95
CA GLY A 330 15.47 7.77 3.21
C GLY A 330 14.45 7.45 4.31
N GLN A 331 13.91 6.23 4.33
CA GLN A 331 12.95 5.78 5.33
C GLN A 331 13.56 5.79 6.73
N VAL A 332 14.79 5.30 6.88
CA VAL A 332 15.50 5.31 8.17
C VAL A 332 15.78 6.76 8.61
N VAL A 333 16.28 7.62 7.71
CA VAL A 333 16.53 9.03 8.03
C VAL A 333 15.26 9.75 8.47
N LEU A 334 14.15 9.58 7.75
CA LEU A 334 12.86 10.16 8.12
C LEU A 334 12.31 9.57 9.42
N GLY A 335 12.53 8.28 9.69
CA GLY A 335 12.14 7.65 10.95
C GLY A 335 12.89 8.26 12.14
N ILE A 336 14.20 8.46 12.00
CA ILE A 336 15.03 9.15 13.00
C ILE A 336 14.56 10.60 13.17
N ALA A 337 14.33 11.33 12.08
CA ALA A 337 13.81 12.70 12.15
C ALA A 337 12.44 12.77 12.84
N THR A 338 11.54 11.82 12.56
CA THR A 338 10.23 11.73 13.22
C THR A 338 10.39 11.62 14.72
N VAL A 339 11.34 10.82 15.21
CA VAL A 339 11.64 10.72 16.65
C VAL A 339 12.24 12.01 17.20
N LEU A 340 13.28 12.55 16.57
CA LEU A 340 14.02 13.71 17.08
C LEU A 340 13.15 14.96 17.22
N TYR A 341 12.15 15.13 16.35
CA TYR A 341 11.23 16.26 16.40
C TYR A 341 9.96 16.02 17.23
N GLY A 342 9.80 14.84 17.86
CA GLY A 342 8.60 14.53 18.65
C GLY A 342 7.36 14.20 17.81
N ALA A 343 7.56 13.51 16.70
CA ALA A 343 6.54 13.05 15.75
C ALA A 343 5.53 14.12 15.30
N PRO A 344 5.97 15.31 14.85
CA PRO A 344 5.07 16.29 14.25
C PRO A 344 4.49 15.70 12.96
N TRP A 345 3.21 15.98 12.70
CA TRP A 345 2.48 15.32 11.61
C TRP A 345 3.15 15.54 10.24
N GLN A 346 3.82 16.67 10.03
CA GLN A 346 4.52 17.03 8.80
C GLN A 346 5.67 16.06 8.49
N VAL A 347 6.41 15.59 9.49
CA VAL A 347 7.52 14.66 9.30
C VAL A 347 7.00 13.23 9.27
N ALA A 348 6.08 12.90 10.19
CA ALA A 348 5.46 11.58 10.30
C ALA A 348 4.73 11.18 9.01
N ILE A 349 4.01 12.11 8.37
CA ILE A 349 3.28 11.81 7.14
C ILE A 349 4.23 11.52 5.96
N VAL A 350 5.36 12.24 5.87
CA VAL A 350 6.35 12.01 4.83
C VAL A 350 7.02 10.64 5.03
N HIS A 351 7.28 10.25 6.28
CA HIS A 351 7.75 8.90 6.61
C HIS A 351 6.76 7.81 6.18
N GLN A 352 5.46 8.03 6.38
CA GLN A 352 4.41 7.10 5.96
C GLN A 352 4.27 7.02 4.43
N VAL A 353 4.32 8.15 3.72
CA VAL A 353 4.27 8.19 2.26
C VAL A 353 5.50 7.53 1.64
N LEU A 354 6.69 7.75 2.21
CA LEU A 354 7.90 7.08 1.75
C LEU A 354 7.85 5.56 2.00
N ALA A 355 7.17 5.09 3.05
CA ALA A 355 6.92 3.66 3.25
C ALA A 355 6.12 3.05 2.09
N VAL A 356 5.11 3.76 1.58
CA VAL A 356 4.35 3.34 0.38
C VAL A 356 5.26 3.26 -0.84
N LEU A 357 6.10 4.26 -1.06
CA LEU A 357 7.05 4.26 -2.18
C LEU A 357 8.06 3.10 -2.06
N LEU A 358 8.64 2.90 -0.87
CA LEU A 358 9.56 1.80 -0.58
C LEU A 358 8.90 0.44 -0.87
N TRP A 359 7.66 0.24 -0.42
CA TRP A 359 6.89 -0.97 -0.68
C TRP A 359 6.77 -1.28 -2.18
N VAL A 360 6.41 -0.26 -2.98
CA VAL A 360 6.29 -0.38 -4.44
C VAL A 360 7.65 -0.66 -5.10
N LEU A 361 8.72 -0.03 -4.63
CA LEU A 361 10.06 -0.24 -5.18
C LEU A 361 10.59 -1.64 -4.89
N ILE A 362 10.34 -2.19 -3.69
CA ILE A 362 10.65 -3.59 -3.37
C ILE A 362 9.82 -4.53 -4.26
N LEU A 363 8.52 -4.27 -4.44
CA LEU A 363 7.66 -5.04 -5.36
C LEU A 363 8.16 -4.96 -6.81
N ARG A 364 8.66 -3.81 -7.24
CA ARG A 364 9.22 -3.61 -8.57
C ARG A 364 10.51 -4.40 -8.76
N ALA A 365 11.43 -4.35 -7.80
CA ALA A 365 12.64 -5.17 -7.82
C ALA A 365 12.29 -6.66 -7.88
N ARG A 366 11.35 -7.11 -7.03
CA ARG A 366 10.83 -8.48 -7.03
C ARG A 366 10.21 -8.86 -8.37
N PHE A 367 9.40 -7.98 -8.97
CA PHE A 367 8.75 -8.23 -10.26
C PHE A 367 9.79 -8.39 -11.37
N LEU A 368 10.82 -7.54 -11.40
CA LEU A 368 11.88 -7.60 -12.41
C LEU A 368 12.81 -8.81 -12.22
N SER A 369 13.01 -9.30 -10.99
CA SER A 369 13.69 -10.59 -10.77
C SER A 369 12.88 -11.78 -11.31
N LEU A 370 11.55 -11.69 -11.31
CA LEU A 370 10.68 -12.75 -11.87
C LEU A 370 10.52 -12.63 -13.39
N TYR A 371 10.41 -11.41 -13.89
CA TYR A 371 10.16 -11.06 -15.28
C TYR A 371 11.18 -10.01 -15.75
N PRO A 372 12.47 -10.37 -15.91
CA PRO A 372 13.49 -9.43 -16.36
C PRO A 372 13.14 -8.83 -17.72
N LEU A 373 13.64 -7.61 -17.97
CA LEU A 373 13.47 -6.95 -19.26
C LEU A 373 14.50 -7.50 -20.26
N PRO A 374 14.14 -7.68 -21.54
CA PRO A 374 15.13 -8.03 -22.56
C PRO A 374 16.22 -6.95 -22.62
N GLN A 375 17.48 -7.36 -22.69
CA GLN A 375 18.61 -6.45 -22.88
C GLN A 375 19.27 -6.72 -24.23
N SER A 376 19.67 -5.65 -24.92
CA SER A 376 20.48 -5.78 -26.12
C SER A 376 21.93 -6.11 -25.73
N ILE A 377 22.50 -7.12 -26.38
CA ILE A 377 23.90 -7.55 -26.18
C ILE A 377 24.90 -6.42 -26.51
N ARG A 378 24.51 -5.40 -27.29
CA ARG A 378 25.36 -4.23 -27.61
C ARG A 378 25.70 -3.33 -26.42
N ARG A 379 25.04 -3.48 -25.27
CA ARG A 379 25.24 -2.63 -24.08
C ARG A 379 25.65 -3.42 -22.83
N ALA A 380 26.05 -4.68 -23.00
CA ALA A 380 26.49 -5.55 -21.92
C ALA A 380 27.95 -5.32 -21.56
#